data_AF-A0AAV0N7X3-F1
#
_entry.id   AF-A0AAV0N7X3-F1
#
_cell.length_a   1.000
_cell.length_b   1.000
_cell.length_c   1.000
_cell.angle_alpha   90.00
_cell.angle_beta   90.00
_cell.angle_gamma   90.00
#
_symmetry.space_group_name_H-M   'P 1'
#
loop_
_entity.id
_entity.type
_entity.pdbx_description
1 polymer ?
#
loop_
_entity_poly.entity_id
_entity_poly.type
_entity_poly.pdbx_seq_one_letter_code
_entity_poly.pdbx_strand_id
1 'polypeptide(L)'
;MIWPFPPLSLSLSLSLSLRHLCKKKAYIYAHFCKPLSIDSKLHSNNNRSAAHIPPLPNLPFPSICCFFLGRCGACGFTPLSFLLTNTPLHLSSLHSHSPSHLLQKISSMAVLLVAVLVLLVLVLCLSSALLLRWNEVRFSKKKGLPPGTMGWPIFGETTEFLKQGPNFMKNQRARYGSFFKSHILGCPTVVSMDPDVNRYILMNEGKGLVPGYPQSMLDILGKCNIAAVHGSTHKYMRGALLSLISPTRIRHHLLPTIDHFIRTHLSNWDSQIIDIQLKTKEMALLSSLKQIAGPESGSISGAFMPEFFKLVLGTLSLPIDLPGTSYRRGFQARKSIVSILRQLIVKRRESNGSHLDMLGYLMNTEESNRYKLSDDEIIDQVITILYSGYETVSTTSMMAIKYLHDHPKVLQHLREEHLAIRARKKLEDPLDMDDLKSMRFTRAVREASDSYIFHKV
;
A
#
# COMPACT_ATOMS: atom_id res chain seq x y z
N MET A 1 51.91 -13.16 -4.50
CA MET A 1 51.52 -11.89 -3.84
C MET A 1 50.00 -11.81 -3.85
N ILE A 2 49.36 -12.43 -2.86
CA ILE A 2 48.69 -11.82 -1.69
C ILE A 2 47.25 -11.35 -2.00
N TRP A 3 46.30 -12.13 -1.49
CA TRP A 3 44.98 -11.73 -0.94
C TRP A 3 45.10 -11.80 0.62
N PRO A 4 44.10 -11.47 1.46
CA PRO A 4 43.16 -10.32 1.56
C PRO A 4 42.95 -9.84 3.04
N PHE A 5 42.09 -8.84 3.32
CA PHE A 5 41.08 -8.76 4.43
C PHE A 5 40.35 -7.36 4.40
N PRO A 6 39.10 -7.22 4.90
CA PRO A 6 38.12 -6.17 4.57
C PRO A 6 37.89 -5.14 5.71
N PRO A 7 37.07 -4.08 5.52
CA PRO A 7 36.48 -3.35 6.63
C PRO A 7 35.04 -3.82 6.94
N LEU A 8 34.74 -3.76 8.23
CA LEU A 8 33.60 -4.31 8.93
C LEU A 8 32.22 -3.81 8.48
N SER A 9 31.29 -4.76 8.45
CA SER A 9 29.84 -4.57 8.39
C SER A 9 29.29 -4.00 9.70
N LEU A 10 28.72 -2.80 9.66
CA LEU A 10 27.74 -2.29 10.63
C LEU A 10 26.35 -2.29 9.96
N SER A 11 25.79 -3.48 9.76
CA SER A 11 24.42 -3.65 9.25
C SER A 11 23.65 -4.68 10.07
N LEU A 12 23.48 -4.45 11.36
CA LEU A 12 22.58 -5.25 12.20
C LEU A 12 21.83 -4.34 13.16
N SER A 13 20.62 -3.92 12.74
CA SER A 13 19.45 -3.72 13.63
C SER A 13 18.20 -3.29 12.83
N LEU A 14 18.35 -2.55 11.73
CA LEU A 14 17.19 -2.03 10.97
C LEU A 14 16.54 -3.01 9.97
N SER A 15 17.25 -4.06 9.52
CA SER A 15 16.72 -4.97 8.48
C SER A 15 15.74 -6.03 9.00
N LEU A 16 15.81 -6.39 10.29
CA LEU A 16 14.87 -7.36 10.90
C LEU A 16 13.52 -6.72 11.24
N SER A 17 13.49 -5.45 11.65
CA SER A 17 12.22 -4.76 11.95
C SER A 17 11.37 -4.56 10.69
N LEU A 18 12.01 -4.28 9.54
CA LEU A 18 11.32 -4.11 8.24
C LEU A 18 10.80 -5.43 7.65
N ARG A 19 11.42 -6.59 7.91
CA ARG A 19 10.87 -7.89 7.48
C ARG A 19 9.62 -8.29 8.26
N HIS A 20 9.51 -7.90 9.53
CA HIS A 20 8.30 -8.12 10.34
C HIS A 20 7.18 -7.12 9.99
N LEU A 21 7.54 -5.90 9.57
CA LEU A 21 6.59 -4.93 8.99
C LEU A 21 5.91 -5.43 7.71
N CYS A 22 6.58 -6.22 6.88
CA CYS A 22 5.97 -6.83 5.68
C CYS A 22 4.83 -7.83 5.98
N LYS A 23 4.75 -8.38 7.21
CA LYS A 23 3.64 -9.27 7.61
C LYS A 23 2.44 -8.52 8.19
N LYS A 24 2.56 -7.24 8.53
CA LYS A 24 1.46 -6.39 8.98
C LYS A 24 1.22 -5.30 7.94
N LYS A 25 0.50 -5.65 6.86
CA LYS A 25 0.08 -4.70 5.84
C LYS A 25 -0.90 -3.70 6.46
N ALA A 26 -0.46 -2.46 6.63
CA ALA A 26 -1.36 -1.35 6.88
C ALA A 26 -1.81 -0.80 5.53
N TYR A 27 -3.12 -0.72 5.35
CA TYR A 27 -3.76 -0.13 4.19
C TYR A 27 -3.86 1.38 4.43
N ILE A 28 -3.25 2.18 3.57
CA ILE A 28 -3.42 3.64 3.57
C ILE A 28 -4.52 3.97 2.57
N TYR A 29 -5.65 4.45 3.06
CA TYR A 29 -6.71 5.03 2.24
C TYR A 29 -6.68 6.56 2.38
N ALA A 30 -6.76 7.27 1.25
CA ALA A 30 -7.15 8.67 1.24
C ALA A 30 -8.68 8.72 1.29
N HIS A 31 -9.24 9.31 2.35
CA HIS A 31 -10.69 9.26 2.63
C HIS A 31 -11.47 10.38 1.95
N PHE A 32 -12.63 10.00 1.40
CA PHE A 32 -13.71 10.89 0.98
C PHE A 32 -14.94 10.61 1.86
N CYS A 33 -15.48 11.63 2.53
CA CYS A 33 -16.82 11.58 3.11
C CYS A 33 -17.78 12.36 2.20
N LYS A 34 -18.88 11.71 1.82
CA LYS A 34 -20.06 12.37 1.25
C LYS A 34 -21.17 12.28 2.30
N PRO A 35 -21.86 13.38 2.68
CA PRO A 35 -23.02 13.28 3.55
C PRO A 35 -24.21 12.79 2.73
N LEU A 36 -24.85 11.71 3.16
CA LEU A 36 -26.18 11.31 2.71
C LEU A 36 -27.18 11.78 3.76
N SER A 37 -27.86 12.89 3.47
CA SER A 37 -29.11 13.25 4.14
C SER A 37 -30.21 12.35 3.58
N ILE A 38 -30.60 11.32 4.34
CA ILE A 38 -31.84 10.61 4.09
C ILE A 38 -32.90 11.29 4.94
N ASP A 39 -33.65 12.21 4.31
CA ASP A 39 -34.93 12.67 4.84
C ASP A 39 -35.87 11.46 4.91
N SER A 40 -36.16 11.00 6.13
CA SER A 40 -37.25 10.07 6.41
C SER A 40 -38.34 10.81 7.18
N LYS A 41 -39.19 11.52 6.45
CA LYS A 41 -40.57 11.75 6.90
C LYS A 41 -41.35 10.47 6.67
N LEU A 42 -41.51 9.67 7.72
CA LEU A 42 -42.63 8.73 7.81
C LEU A 42 -43.16 8.69 9.24
N HIS A 43 -44.47 8.79 9.33
CA HIS A 43 -45.28 9.03 10.51
C HIS A 43 -45.04 8.06 11.68
N SER A 44 -44.93 8.66 12.88
CA SER A 44 -45.69 8.35 14.11
C SER A 44 -46.35 6.97 14.20
N ASN A 45 -45.85 6.14 15.12
CA ASN A 45 -46.74 5.62 16.18
C ASN A 45 -45.99 5.19 17.45
N ASN A 46 -46.51 5.66 18.57
CA ASN A 46 -46.13 5.36 19.95
C ASN A 46 -46.28 3.87 20.29
N ASN A 47 -45.31 3.28 21.00
CA ASN A 47 -45.46 2.87 22.41
C ASN A 47 -44.29 2.01 22.93
N ARG A 48 -43.81 2.39 24.12
CA ARG A 48 -43.34 1.56 25.24
C ARG A 48 -42.35 0.41 24.94
N SER A 49 -41.12 0.56 25.42
CA SER A 49 -40.68 -0.04 26.70
C SER A 49 -39.18 0.15 26.87
N ALA A 50 -38.79 0.89 27.90
CA ALA A 50 -37.42 1.01 28.35
C ALA A 50 -36.99 -0.32 28.99
N ALA A 51 -36.00 -0.98 28.41
CA ALA A 51 -35.27 -2.05 29.05
C ALA A 51 -33.83 -1.57 29.28
N HIS A 52 -33.55 -1.25 30.55
CA HIS A 52 -32.22 -1.05 31.08
C HIS A 52 -31.33 -2.26 30.75
N ILE A 53 -30.22 -2.01 30.06
CA ILE A 53 -29.12 -2.98 29.92
C ILE A 53 -28.04 -2.58 30.95
N PRO A 54 -27.68 -3.43 31.91
CA PRO A 54 -26.61 -3.13 32.86
C PRO A 54 -25.24 -3.20 32.18
N PRO A 55 -24.24 -2.42 32.64
CA PRO A 55 -22.88 -2.48 32.10
C PRO A 55 -22.22 -3.82 32.49
N LEU A 56 -21.70 -4.54 31.49
CA LEU A 56 -20.85 -5.70 31.70
C LEU A 56 -19.53 -5.29 32.38
N PRO A 57 -18.97 -6.13 33.26
CA PRO A 57 -17.92 -5.73 34.20
C PRO A 57 -16.54 -5.61 33.55
N ASN A 58 -15.79 -4.63 34.06
CA ASN A 58 -14.35 -4.50 33.87
C ASN A 58 -13.64 -5.79 34.32
N LEU A 59 -12.94 -6.45 33.40
CA LEU A 59 -11.96 -7.48 33.72
C LEU A 59 -10.54 -6.87 33.70
N PRO A 60 -9.73 -7.10 34.74
CA PRO A 60 -8.46 -6.43 34.95
C PRO A 60 -7.36 -7.04 34.06
N PHE A 61 -6.60 -6.19 33.38
CA PHE A 61 -5.29 -6.58 32.84
C PHE A 61 -4.30 -6.63 34.00
N PRO A 62 -3.63 -7.77 34.28
CA PRO A 62 -2.56 -7.78 35.24
C PRO A 62 -1.27 -7.26 34.60
N SER A 63 -0.74 -6.20 35.21
CA SER A 63 0.67 -5.84 35.15
C SER A 63 1.50 -6.96 35.77
N ILE A 64 2.33 -7.66 34.98
CA ILE A 64 3.41 -8.50 35.52
C ILE A 64 4.69 -8.26 34.73
N CYS A 65 5.65 -7.63 35.43
CA CYS A 65 7.06 -7.64 35.13
C CYS A 65 7.68 -9.03 35.38
N CYS A 66 8.75 -9.33 34.63
CA CYS A 66 9.94 -10.07 35.05
C CYS A 66 9.94 -11.63 35.17
N PHE A 67 10.90 -12.20 34.42
CA PHE A 67 11.68 -13.44 34.61
C PHE A 67 11.04 -14.83 34.38
N PHE A 68 11.53 -15.55 33.35
CA PHE A 68 12.42 -16.75 33.41
C PHE A 68 12.58 -17.29 31.96
N LEU A 69 13.77 -17.24 31.34
CA LEU A 69 14.76 -18.32 31.32
C LEU A 69 14.14 -19.74 31.32
N GLY A 70 13.90 -20.27 30.13
CA GLY A 70 13.54 -21.66 29.88
C GLY A 70 14.42 -22.24 28.78
N ARG A 71 15.38 -23.06 29.21
CA ARG A 71 16.26 -23.91 28.39
C ARG A 71 15.47 -24.68 27.33
N CYS A 72 16.00 -24.70 26.11
CA CYS A 72 15.92 -25.89 25.26
C CYS A 72 17.35 -26.24 24.85
N GLY A 73 17.87 -27.31 25.43
CA GLY A 73 19.20 -27.84 25.14
C GLY A 73 19.10 -28.90 24.05
N ALA A 74 19.96 -28.80 23.05
CA ALA A 74 20.58 -29.89 22.31
C ALA A 74 21.34 -29.27 21.14
N CYS A 75 22.64 -29.05 21.33
CA CYS A 75 23.69 -29.04 20.32
C CYS A 75 25.00 -28.75 21.08
N GLY A 76 25.65 -29.84 21.50
CA GLY A 76 26.91 -29.80 22.21
C GLY A 76 28.02 -29.23 21.33
N PHE A 77 28.75 -28.26 21.86
CA PHE A 77 30.05 -27.86 21.33
C PHE A 77 31.09 -28.87 21.82
N THR A 78 31.53 -29.76 20.93
CA THR A 78 32.82 -30.44 21.06
C THR A 78 33.94 -29.45 20.73
N PRO A 79 35.04 -29.38 21.51
CA PRO A 79 36.18 -28.52 21.18
C PRO A 79 36.92 -29.11 19.98
N LEU A 80 37.24 -28.26 19.00
CA LEU A 80 38.02 -28.63 17.83
C LEU A 80 39.48 -28.87 18.27
N SER A 81 39.85 -30.13 18.47
CA SER A 81 41.24 -30.58 18.55
C SER A 81 41.87 -30.48 17.16
N PHE A 82 42.68 -29.45 16.91
CA PHE A 82 43.54 -29.40 15.73
C PHE A 82 44.92 -30.00 16.05
N LEU A 83 45.37 -30.86 15.14
CA LEU A 83 46.59 -31.64 15.20
C LEU A 83 47.84 -30.77 15.39
N LEU A 84 48.61 -31.10 16.43
CA LEU A 84 50.02 -30.74 16.57
C LEU A 84 50.85 -31.61 15.62
N THR A 85 51.25 -31.07 14.48
CA THR A 85 52.44 -31.55 13.77
C THR A 85 53.67 -30.86 14.38
N ASN A 86 54.53 -31.66 14.99
CA ASN A 86 55.83 -31.26 15.52
C ASN A 86 56.72 -30.63 14.44
N THR A 87 57.11 -29.37 14.65
CA THR A 87 58.36 -28.82 14.11
C THR A 87 59.04 -27.99 15.22
N PRO A 88 60.31 -28.25 15.57
CA PRO A 88 60.97 -27.57 16.66
C PRO A 88 61.50 -26.22 16.16
N LEU A 89 61.01 -25.12 16.72
CA LEU A 89 61.62 -23.81 16.53
C LEU A 89 62.16 -23.31 17.88
N HIS A 90 63.49 -23.33 17.94
CA HIS A 90 64.41 -22.71 18.87
C HIS A 90 63.80 -21.89 20.02
N LEU A 91 63.97 -22.46 21.22
CA LEU A 91 63.87 -21.77 22.49
C LEU A 91 65.11 -20.87 22.67
N SER A 92 64.96 -19.55 22.54
CA SER A 92 65.93 -18.62 23.13
C SER A 92 65.33 -17.23 23.37
N SER A 93 65.35 -16.85 24.65
CA SER A 93 65.15 -15.52 25.24
C SER A 93 63.80 -14.82 25.05
N LEU A 94 62.88 -15.04 25.99
CA LEU A 94 61.96 -13.99 26.43
C LEU A 94 62.05 -13.84 27.96
N HIS A 95 62.57 -12.68 28.35
CA HIS A 95 62.57 -12.15 29.70
C HIS A 95 61.16 -12.11 30.30
N SER A 96 61.12 -12.24 31.63
CA SER A 96 59.98 -12.02 32.51
C SER A 96 59.22 -10.71 32.20
N HIS A 97 57.99 -10.82 31.70
CA HIS A 97 56.99 -9.76 31.82
C HIS A 97 55.84 -10.22 32.71
N SER A 98 55.65 -9.50 33.82
CA SER A 98 54.65 -9.78 34.85
C SER A 98 53.22 -9.76 34.27
N PRO A 99 52.36 -10.75 34.59
CA PRO A 99 50.96 -10.81 34.12
C PRO A 99 50.10 -9.61 34.54
N SER A 100 50.53 -8.84 35.55
CA SER A 100 49.87 -7.60 35.99
C SER A 100 49.84 -6.50 34.93
N HIS A 101 50.89 -6.38 34.10
CA HIS A 101 51.01 -5.31 33.10
C HIS A 101 50.06 -5.51 31.91
N LEU A 102 49.77 -6.76 31.56
CA LEU A 102 48.86 -7.11 30.48
C LEU A 102 47.39 -6.87 30.90
N LEU A 103 47.03 -7.26 32.12
CA LEU A 103 45.71 -7.01 32.70
C LEU A 103 45.42 -5.51 32.85
N GLN A 104 46.42 -4.71 33.25
CA GLN A 104 46.29 -3.26 33.37
C GLN A 104 46.12 -2.56 32.01
N LYS A 105 46.82 -3.04 30.96
CA LYS A 105 46.60 -2.57 29.58
C LYS A 105 45.21 -2.93 29.06
N ILE A 106 44.72 -4.15 29.31
CA ILE A 106 43.37 -4.58 28.91
C ILE A 106 42.31 -3.74 29.63
N SER A 107 42.47 -3.47 30.93
CA SER A 107 41.57 -2.61 31.69
C SER A 107 41.57 -1.17 31.16
N SER A 108 42.73 -0.61 30.82
CA SER A 108 42.84 0.75 30.27
C SER A 108 42.19 0.86 28.88
N MET A 109 42.39 -0.15 28.01
CA MET A 109 41.74 -0.22 26.71
C MET A 109 40.22 -0.39 26.82
N ALA A 110 39.74 -1.16 27.79
CA ALA A 110 38.31 -1.29 28.06
C ALA A 110 37.69 0.04 28.53
N VAL A 111 38.37 0.78 29.42
CA VAL A 111 37.92 2.10 29.89
C VAL A 111 37.89 3.11 28.73
N LEU A 112 38.90 3.10 27.86
CA LEU A 112 38.93 3.95 26.67
C LEU A 112 37.80 3.62 25.69
N LEU A 113 37.54 2.33 25.45
CA LEU A 113 36.43 1.88 24.60
C LEU A 113 35.07 2.35 25.16
N VAL A 114 34.85 2.18 26.47
CA VAL A 114 33.62 2.63 27.14
C VAL A 114 33.49 4.16 27.05
N ALA A 115 34.57 4.91 27.28
CA ALA A 115 34.55 6.38 27.15
C ALA A 115 34.21 6.85 25.73
N VAL A 116 34.76 6.18 24.70
CA VAL A 116 34.43 6.46 23.29
C VAL A 116 32.96 6.14 23.00
N LEU A 117 32.44 5.01 23.49
CA LEU A 117 31.02 4.65 23.33
C LEU A 117 30.10 5.66 24.02
N VAL A 118 30.43 6.11 25.23
CA VAL A 118 29.66 7.13 25.96
C VAL A 118 29.68 8.47 25.21
N LEU A 119 30.85 8.89 24.71
CA LEU A 119 30.96 10.12 23.91
C LEU A 119 30.14 10.04 22.62
N LEU A 120 30.18 8.90 21.92
CA LEU A 120 29.36 8.66 20.73
C LEU A 120 27.87 8.76 21.05
N VAL A 121 27.41 8.15 22.15
CA VAL A 121 26.02 8.24 22.60
C VAL A 121 25.63 9.69 22.93
N LEU A 122 26.47 10.43 23.64
CA LEU A 122 26.23 11.84 23.97
C LEU A 122 26.14 12.71 22.72
N VAL A 123 27.05 12.54 21.76
CA VAL A 123 27.03 13.26 20.48
C VAL A 123 25.78 12.91 19.67
N LEU A 124 25.36 11.64 19.65
CA LEU A 124 24.12 11.21 19.01
C LEU A 124 22.88 11.81 19.69
N CYS A 125 22.84 11.85 21.02
CA CYS A 125 21.74 12.47 21.77
C CYS A 125 21.67 13.98 21.53
N LEU A 126 22.80 14.69 21.63
CA LEU A 126 22.85 16.14 21.39
C LEU A 126 22.48 16.49 19.95
N SER A 127 23.02 15.78 18.97
CA SER A 127 22.67 15.99 17.55
C SER A 127 21.20 15.69 17.29
N SER A 128 20.63 14.62 17.87
CA SER A 128 19.19 14.32 17.74
C SER A 128 18.31 15.42 18.37
N ALA A 129 18.67 15.94 19.54
CA ALA A 129 17.94 17.01 20.20
C ALA A 129 18.01 18.33 19.40
N LEU A 130 19.18 18.67 18.87
CA LEU A 130 19.36 19.83 18.00
C LEU A 130 18.56 19.69 16.70
N LEU A 131 18.55 18.51 16.10
CA LEU A 131 17.78 18.24 14.88
C LEU A 131 16.26 18.31 15.12
N LEU A 132 15.76 17.76 16.23
CA LEU A 132 14.36 17.86 16.62
C LEU A 132 13.96 19.32 16.86
N ARG A 133 14.79 20.07 17.59
CA ARG A 133 14.56 21.51 17.85
C ARG A 133 14.61 22.32 16.56
N TRP A 134 15.53 22.02 15.64
CA TRP A 134 15.57 22.65 14.32
C TRP A 134 14.29 22.37 13.52
N ASN A 135 13.81 21.12 13.54
CA ASN A 135 12.56 20.73 12.87
C ASN A 135 11.36 21.50 13.44
N GLU A 136 11.24 21.56 14.77
CA GLU A 136 10.21 22.36 15.42
C GLU A 136 10.30 23.84 15.06
N VAL A 137 11.47 24.46 15.13
CA VAL A 137 11.64 25.88 14.81
C VAL A 137 11.27 26.19 13.35
N ARG A 138 11.67 25.33 12.42
CA ARG A 138 11.38 25.48 10.98
C ARG A 138 9.88 25.50 10.68
N PHE A 139 9.09 24.73 11.43
CA PHE A 139 7.66 24.53 11.15
C PHE A 139 6.71 25.09 12.22
N SER A 140 7.22 25.59 13.34
CA SER A 140 6.44 26.23 14.42
C SER A 140 6.38 27.76 14.25
N LYS A 141 7.41 28.39 13.66
CA LYS A 141 7.48 29.85 13.47
C LYS A 141 6.59 30.42 12.36
N LYS A 142 5.89 29.59 11.57
CA LYS A 142 4.94 30.08 10.56
C LYS A 142 3.60 30.39 11.22
N LYS A 143 3.26 31.68 11.32
CA LYS A 143 1.96 32.14 11.83
C LYS A 143 0.81 31.50 11.02
N GLY A 144 -0.24 31.05 11.71
CA GLY A 144 -1.47 30.54 11.09
C GLY A 144 -1.49 29.05 10.74
N LEU A 145 -0.47 28.26 11.11
CA LEU A 145 -0.51 26.80 10.93
C LEU A 145 -1.37 26.12 12.02
N PRO A 146 -2.09 25.03 11.69
CA PRO A 146 -2.85 24.29 12.68
C PRO A 146 -1.96 23.60 13.72
N PRO A 147 -2.53 23.19 14.88
CA PRO A 147 -1.81 22.43 15.89
C PRO A 147 -1.29 21.10 15.32
N GLY A 148 -0.28 20.50 15.95
CA GLY A 148 0.27 19.21 15.52
C GLY A 148 1.79 19.14 15.62
N THR A 149 2.34 17.96 15.38
CA THR A 149 3.79 17.68 15.48
C THR A 149 4.37 17.34 14.10
N MET A 150 5.60 17.77 13.84
CA MET A 150 6.31 17.42 12.61
C MET A 150 7.17 16.16 12.76
N GLY A 151 7.12 15.51 13.94
CA GLY A 151 7.86 14.29 14.23
C GLY A 151 9.38 14.41 14.03
N TRP A 152 9.99 13.28 13.67
CA TRP A 152 11.43 13.22 13.39
C TRP A 152 11.80 14.03 12.14
N PRO A 153 13.00 14.64 12.08
CA PRO A 153 13.48 15.26 10.85
C PRO A 153 13.46 14.24 9.70
N ILE A 154 13.02 14.67 8.51
CA ILE A 154 12.93 13.87 7.26
C ILE A 154 11.86 12.76 7.29
N PHE A 155 11.76 11.98 8.37
CA PHE A 155 10.83 10.85 8.46
C PHE A 155 9.46 11.26 9.03
N GLY A 156 9.40 12.34 9.78
CA GLY A 156 8.21 12.81 10.45
C GLY A 156 7.58 11.77 11.36
N GLU A 157 6.29 11.54 11.16
CA GLU A 157 5.49 10.50 11.82
C GLU A 157 5.16 9.35 10.85
N THR A 158 5.92 9.20 9.76
CA THR A 158 5.64 8.23 8.70
C THR A 158 5.62 6.80 9.23
N THR A 159 6.49 6.46 10.20
CA THR A 159 6.54 5.14 10.81
C THR A 159 5.29 4.83 11.63
N GLU A 160 4.81 5.78 12.41
CA GLU A 160 3.61 5.70 13.23
C GLU A 160 2.38 5.64 12.33
N PHE A 161 2.33 6.48 11.31
CA PHE A 161 1.30 6.48 10.28
C PHE A 161 1.17 5.10 9.61
N LEU A 162 2.29 4.54 9.14
CA LEU A 162 2.32 3.22 8.51
C LEU A 162 2.04 2.07 9.49
N LYS A 163 2.44 2.16 10.76
CA LYS A 163 2.25 1.07 11.73
C LYS A 163 0.86 1.06 12.36
N GLN A 164 0.32 2.24 12.66
CA GLN A 164 -0.95 2.39 13.37
C GLN A 164 -2.14 2.49 12.41
N GLY A 165 -1.90 2.88 11.15
CA GLY A 165 -2.94 3.01 10.13
C GLY A 165 -4.09 3.91 10.61
N PRO A 166 -5.35 3.43 10.61
CA PRO A 166 -6.53 4.19 11.05
C PRO A 166 -6.41 4.78 12.46
N ASN A 167 -5.72 4.06 13.36
CA ASN A 167 -5.56 4.50 14.74
C ASN A 167 -4.66 5.73 14.84
N PHE A 168 -3.72 5.93 13.91
CA PHE A 168 -2.93 7.16 13.85
C PHE A 168 -3.83 8.38 13.74
N MET A 169 -4.77 8.35 12.78
CA MET A 169 -5.71 9.44 12.54
C MET A 169 -6.61 9.70 13.75
N LYS A 170 -7.13 8.64 14.39
CA LYS A 170 -7.94 8.77 15.61
C LYS A 170 -7.16 9.39 16.77
N ASN A 171 -5.92 8.94 16.98
CA ASN A 171 -5.06 9.43 18.05
C ASN A 171 -4.68 10.90 17.84
N GLN A 172 -4.32 11.29 16.61
CA GLN A 172 -3.99 12.68 16.30
C GLN A 172 -5.22 13.58 16.41
N ARG A 173 -6.40 13.12 15.97
CA ARG A 173 -7.66 13.85 16.16
C ARG A 173 -7.98 14.10 17.62
N ALA A 174 -7.80 13.09 18.48
CA ALA A 174 -8.03 13.22 19.91
C ALA A 174 -7.09 14.23 20.58
N ARG A 175 -5.87 14.40 20.05
CA ARG A 175 -4.84 15.31 20.61
C ARG A 175 -4.92 16.73 20.06
N TYR A 176 -5.20 16.88 18.77
CA TYR A 176 -5.03 18.14 18.04
C TYR A 176 -6.33 18.65 17.39
N GLY A 177 -7.42 17.89 17.47
CA GLY A 177 -8.69 18.22 16.84
C GLY A 177 -8.82 17.72 15.40
N SER A 178 -9.90 18.12 14.72
CA SER A 178 -10.21 17.71 13.33
C SER A 178 -9.30 18.33 12.27
N PHE A 179 -8.42 19.27 12.62
CA PHE A 179 -7.56 19.97 11.67
C PHE A 179 -6.17 20.15 12.28
N PHE A 180 -5.18 19.41 11.78
CA PHE A 180 -3.84 19.35 12.38
C PHE A 180 -2.73 19.22 11.35
N LYS A 181 -1.49 19.58 11.72
CA LYS A 181 -0.30 19.37 10.90
C LYS A 181 0.46 18.11 11.31
N SER A 182 1.10 17.47 10.33
CA SER A 182 1.99 16.32 10.49
C SER A 182 3.08 16.32 9.42
N HIS A 183 3.97 15.34 9.46
CA HIS A 183 4.94 15.08 8.40
C HIS A 183 4.87 13.59 8.02
N ILE A 184 4.29 13.29 6.86
CA ILE A 184 3.88 11.95 6.46
C ILE A 184 4.45 11.65 5.07
N LEU A 185 5.06 10.48 4.89
CA LEU A 185 5.64 10.00 3.63
C LEU A 185 6.65 10.98 3.00
N GLY A 186 7.41 11.69 3.84
CA GLY A 186 8.41 12.67 3.40
C GLY A 186 7.85 14.07 3.11
N CYS A 187 6.57 14.31 3.37
CA CYS A 187 5.89 15.57 3.04
C CYS A 187 5.31 16.25 4.29
N PRO A 188 5.61 17.55 4.52
CA PRO A 188 4.84 18.39 5.44
C PRO A 188 3.37 18.41 5.02
N THR A 189 2.48 17.97 5.91
CA THR A 189 1.08 17.68 5.59
C THR A 189 0.15 18.37 6.58
N VAL A 190 -0.90 18.99 6.08
CA VAL A 190 -2.05 19.40 6.90
C VAL A 190 -3.17 18.39 6.66
N VAL A 191 -3.67 17.81 7.74
CA VAL A 191 -4.75 16.82 7.73
C VAL A 191 -6.04 17.51 8.13
N SER A 192 -7.08 17.34 7.31
CA SER A 192 -8.42 17.84 7.56
C SER A 192 -9.43 16.69 7.65
N MET A 193 -10.11 16.61 8.80
CA MET A 193 -11.27 15.77 9.07
C MET A 193 -12.54 16.62 9.23
N ASP A 194 -12.46 17.89 8.82
CA ASP A 194 -13.58 18.84 8.82
C ASP A 194 -14.30 18.78 7.46
N PRO A 195 -15.61 18.44 7.43
CA PRO A 195 -16.36 18.34 6.18
C PRO A 195 -16.40 19.62 5.35
N ASP A 196 -16.46 20.80 5.99
CA ASP A 196 -16.58 22.08 5.30
C ASP A 196 -15.26 22.48 4.67
N VAL A 197 -14.15 22.27 5.39
CA VAL A 197 -12.79 22.45 4.85
C VAL A 197 -12.55 21.48 3.69
N ASN A 198 -12.94 20.22 3.84
CA ASN A 198 -12.78 19.22 2.79
C ASN A 198 -13.59 19.58 1.55
N ARG A 199 -14.83 20.04 1.72
CA ARG A 199 -15.66 20.54 0.62
C ARG A 199 -15.01 21.75 -0.06
N TYR A 200 -14.47 22.69 0.71
CA TYR A 200 -13.76 23.85 0.17
C TYR A 200 -12.55 23.42 -0.67
N ILE A 201 -11.72 22.49 -0.17
CA ILE A 201 -10.54 22.00 -0.89
C ILE A 201 -10.95 21.37 -2.24
N LEU A 202 -11.94 20.48 -2.23
CA LEU A 202 -12.40 19.77 -3.43
C LEU A 202 -13.05 20.70 -4.46
N MET A 203 -13.76 21.74 -4.03
CA MET A 203 -14.41 22.70 -4.93
C MET A 203 -13.44 23.73 -5.52
N ASN A 204 -12.24 23.87 -4.96
CA ASN A 204 -11.26 24.88 -5.37
C ASN A 204 -9.97 24.29 -5.96
N GLU A 205 -10.00 23.04 -6.43
CA GLU A 205 -8.86 22.39 -7.10
C GLU A 205 -8.26 23.26 -8.22
N GLY A 206 -9.12 23.81 -9.07
CA GLY A 206 -8.74 24.69 -10.19
C GLY A 206 -8.23 26.08 -9.78
N LYS A 207 -8.25 26.43 -8.50
CA LYS A 207 -7.77 27.73 -7.97
C LYS A 207 -6.41 27.64 -7.26
N GLY A 208 -5.67 26.56 -7.49
CA GLY A 208 -4.32 26.36 -6.96
C GLY A 208 -4.20 25.29 -5.87
N LEU A 209 -5.29 24.64 -5.49
CA LEU A 209 -5.27 23.46 -4.62
C LEU A 209 -5.12 22.18 -5.47
N VAL A 210 -3.96 22.01 -6.06
CA VAL A 210 -3.68 20.86 -6.94
C VAL A 210 -3.55 19.57 -6.14
N PRO A 211 -3.97 18.40 -6.69
CA PRO A 211 -3.74 17.12 -6.06
C PRO A 211 -2.25 16.88 -5.80
N GLY A 212 -1.90 16.64 -4.54
CA GLY A 212 -0.54 16.32 -4.12
C GLY A 212 -0.40 14.84 -3.80
N TYR A 213 0.51 14.16 -4.51
CA TYR A 213 0.84 12.75 -4.27
C TYR A 213 2.25 12.60 -3.71
N PRO A 214 2.54 11.53 -2.96
CA PRO A 214 3.91 11.24 -2.51
C PRO A 214 4.86 11.18 -3.70
N GLN A 215 6.07 11.74 -3.54
CA GLN A 215 7.07 11.78 -4.60
C GLN A 215 7.37 10.37 -5.16
N SER A 216 7.38 9.36 -4.29
CA SER A 216 7.59 7.98 -4.69
C SER A 216 6.51 7.43 -5.61
N MET A 217 5.25 7.86 -5.44
CA MET A 217 4.16 7.51 -6.35
C MET A 217 4.33 8.19 -7.70
N LEU A 218 4.65 9.49 -7.73
CA LEU A 218 4.84 10.26 -8.96
C LEU A 218 5.97 9.68 -9.81
N ASP A 219 7.10 9.35 -9.17
CA ASP A 219 8.27 8.82 -9.86
C ASP A 219 8.04 7.40 -10.43
N ILE A 220 7.27 6.57 -9.74
CA ILE A 220 7.04 5.17 -10.11
C ILE A 220 5.85 5.00 -11.08
N LEU A 221 4.77 5.76 -10.91
CA LEU A 221 3.63 5.69 -11.83
C LEU A 221 3.91 6.41 -13.16
N GLY A 222 4.83 7.37 -13.16
CA GLY A 222 5.30 8.07 -14.36
C GLY A 222 4.85 9.52 -14.40
N LYS A 223 5.54 10.37 -15.16
CA LYS A 223 5.31 11.82 -15.11
C LYS A 223 4.08 12.27 -15.91
N CYS A 224 3.63 11.44 -16.84
CA CYS A 224 2.48 11.74 -17.70
C CYS A 224 1.17 11.18 -17.16
N ASN A 225 1.21 10.52 -15.99
CA ASN A 225 0.03 9.91 -15.43
C ASN A 225 -0.99 10.95 -14.94
N ILE A 226 -2.28 10.61 -14.95
CA ILE A 226 -3.37 11.52 -14.58
C ILE A 226 -3.23 12.13 -13.16
N ALA A 227 -2.63 11.42 -12.21
CA ALA A 227 -2.37 11.91 -10.86
C ALA A 227 -1.17 12.87 -10.78
N ALA A 228 -0.26 12.86 -11.77
CA ALA A 228 0.92 13.72 -11.82
C ALA A 228 0.71 15.05 -12.58
N VAL A 229 -0.30 15.11 -13.46
CA VAL A 229 -0.55 16.28 -14.31
C VAL A 229 -1.67 17.16 -13.76
N HIS A 230 -1.68 18.45 -14.16
CA HIS A 230 -2.67 19.43 -13.71
C HIS A 230 -3.24 20.25 -14.88
N GLY A 231 -4.27 21.05 -14.60
CA GLY A 231 -4.83 22.00 -15.56
C GLY A 231 -5.35 21.38 -16.86
N SER A 232 -4.96 21.95 -18.00
CA SER A 232 -5.36 21.50 -19.33
C SER A 232 -4.85 20.09 -19.65
N THR A 233 -3.62 19.75 -19.26
CA THR A 233 -3.05 18.41 -19.45
C THR A 233 -3.83 17.37 -18.67
N HIS A 234 -4.19 17.66 -17.41
CA HIS A 234 -5.09 16.78 -16.64
C HIS A 234 -6.45 16.61 -17.32
N LYS A 235 -7.06 17.71 -17.79
CA LYS A 235 -8.34 17.65 -18.52
C LYS A 235 -8.24 16.77 -19.77
N TYR A 236 -7.13 16.84 -20.50
CA TYR A 236 -6.87 16.03 -21.69
C TYR A 236 -6.74 14.54 -21.33
N MET A 237 -5.87 14.20 -20.37
CA MET A 237 -5.68 12.83 -19.89
C MET A 237 -6.95 12.22 -19.31
N ARG A 238 -7.71 13.00 -18.54
CA ARG A 238 -9.01 12.61 -18.01
C ARG A 238 -10.01 12.31 -19.12
N GLY A 239 -10.04 13.15 -20.17
CA GLY A 239 -10.88 12.91 -21.33
C GLY A 239 -10.55 11.59 -22.04
N ALA A 240 -9.25 11.32 -22.25
CA ALA A 240 -8.77 10.07 -22.82
C ALA A 240 -9.22 8.85 -21.98
N LEU A 241 -9.04 8.89 -20.66
CA LEU A 241 -9.46 7.80 -19.78
C LEU A 241 -10.97 7.62 -19.71
N LEU A 242 -11.75 8.72 -19.66
CA LEU A 242 -13.21 8.65 -19.64
C LEU A 242 -13.78 8.06 -20.94
N SER A 243 -13.11 8.31 -22.07
CA SER A 243 -13.49 7.67 -23.33
C SER A 243 -13.38 6.14 -23.26
N LEU A 244 -12.55 5.60 -22.35
CA LEU A 244 -12.40 4.17 -22.17
C LEU A 244 -13.60 3.48 -21.52
N ILE A 245 -14.41 4.26 -20.80
CA ILE A 245 -15.52 3.79 -19.97
C ILE A 245 -16.83 4.48 -20.35
N SER A 246 -16.99 4.81 -21.64
CA SER A 246 -18.26 5.37 -22.14
C SER A 246 -19.43 4.39 -21.92
N PRO A 247 -20.68 4.86 -21.79
CA PRO A 247 -21.83 3.97 -21.62
C PRO A 247 -21.95 2.89 -22.70
N THR A 248 -21.57 3.21 -23.95
CA THR A 248 -21.51 2.26 -25.07
C THR A 248 -20.44 1.21 -24.84
N ARG A 249 -19.23 1.63 -24.45
CA ARG A 249 -18.11 0.71 -24.13
C ARG A 249 -18.44 -0.22 -22.97
N ILE A 250 -19.06 0.32 -21.91
CA ILE A 250 -19.48 -0.47 -20.75
C ILE A 250 -20.45 -1.57 -21.19
N ARG A 251 -21.50 -1.20 -21.95
CA ARG A 251 -22.54 -2.13 -22.39
C ARG A 251 -22.01 -3.22 -23.32
N HIS A 252 -21.25 -2.86 -24.35
CA HIS A 252 -20.93 -3.76 -25.44
C HIS A 252 -19.60 -4.50 -25.29
N HIS A 253 -18.67 -3.97 -24.48
CA HIS A 253 -17.33 -4.55 -24.34
C HIS A 253 -16.96 -4.89 -22.90
N LEU A 254 -17.02 -3.92 -21.98
CA LEU A 254 -16.49 -4.13 -20.63
C LEU A 254 -17.33 -5.12 -19.83
N LEU A 255 -18.66 -4.96 -19.81
CA LEU A 255 -19.54 -5.85 -19.04
C LEU A 255 -19.46 -7.31 -19.51
N PRO A 256 -19.62 -7.63 -20.81
CA PRO A 256 -19.46 -9.01 -21.28
C PRO A 256 -18.08 -9.60 -20.98
N THR A 257 -17.02 -8.80 -21.13
CA THR A 257 -15.65 -9.25 -20.84
C THR A 257 -15.45 -9.56 -19.36
N ILE A 258 -15.97 -8.70 -18.47
CA ILE A 258 -15.90 -8.90 -17.03
C ILE A 258 -16.72 -10.13 -16.61
N ASP A 259 -17.96 -10.26 -17.09
CA ASP A 259 -18.82 -11.41 -16.75
C ASP A 259 -18.18 -12.74 -17.19
N HIS A 260 -17.70 -12.82 -18.43
CA HIS A 260 -17.01 -14.00 -18.94
C HIS A 260 -15.73 -14.32 -18.12
N PHE A 261 -14.92 -13.31 -17.81
CA PHE A 261 -13.71 -13.48 -17.00
C PHE A 261 -14.06 -14.00 -15.60
N ILE A 262 -15.05 -13.39 -14.92
CA ILE A 262 -15.40 -13.73 -13.54
C ILE A 262 -15.98 -15.15 -13.46
N ARG A 263 -16.86 -15.55 -14.38
CA ARG A 263 -17.39 -16.92 -14.42
C ARG A 263 -16.30 -17.96 -14.58
N THR A 264 -15.36 -17.70 -15.48
CA THR A 264 -14.21 -18.60 -15.72
C THR A 264 -13.28 -18.62 -14.52
N HIS A 265 -12.95 -17.47 -13.94
CA HIS A 265 -11.97 -17.34 -12.87
C HIS A 265 -12.47 -17.93 -11.53
N LEU A 266 -13.75 -17.73 -11.19
CA LEU A 266 -14.34 -18.24 -9.95
C LEU A 266 -14.62 -19.76 -9.97
N SER A 267 -14.72 -20.37 -11.15
CA SER A 267 -14.93 -21.83 -11.26
C SER A 267 -13.84 -22.66 -10.57
N ASN A 268 -12.65 -22.10 -10.40
CA ASN A 268 -11.49 -22.75 -9.79
C ASN A 268 -11.35 -22.47 -8.28
N TRP A 269 -12.38 -21.97 -7.60
CA TRP A 269 -12.32 -21.61 -6.17
C TRP A 269 -13.07 -22.58 -5.27
N ASP A 270 -13.77 -23.56 -5.83
CA ASP A 270 -14.55 -24.53 -5.09
C ASP A 270 -13.68 -25.55 -4.35
N SER A 271 -14.28 -26.19 -3.34
CA SER A 271 -13.76 -27.37 -2.64
C SER A 271 -12.34 -27.26 -2.04
N GLN A 272 -11.82 -26.04 -1.83
CA GLN A 272 -10.48 -25.80 -1.31
C GLN A 272 -10.43 -24.61 -0.35
N ILE A 273 -9.47 -24.63 0.57
CA ILE A 273 -9.20 -23.49 1.46
C ILE A 273 -8.41 -22.44 0.68
N ILE A 274 -8.99 -21.25 0.52
CA ILE A 274 -8.37 -20.13 -0.21
C ILE A 274 -8.06 -18.96 0.71
N ASP A 275 -6.95 -18.27 0.42
CA ASP A 275 -6.71 -16.92 0.94
C ASP A 275 -7.48 -15.93 0.08
N ILE A 276 -8.59 -15.42 0.61
CA ILE A 276 -9.47 -14.53 -0.13
C ILE A 276 -8.81 -13.20 -0.51
N GLN A 277 -7.87 -12.70 0.32
CA GLN A 277 -7.15 -11.47 0.03
C GLN A 277 -6.22 -11.66 -1.17
N LEU A 278 -5.52 -12.79 -1.22
CA LEU A 278 -4.65 -13.12 -2.35
C LEU A 278 -5.47 -13.31 -3.63
N LYS A 279 -6.57 -14.08 -3.52
CA LYS A 279 -7.44 -14.40 -4.65
C LYS A 279 -8.13 -13.18 -5.25
N THR A 280 -8.62 -12.23 -4.44
CA THR A 280 -9.23 -11.01 -4.99
C THR A 280 -8.20 -10.05 -5.59
N LYS A 281 -6.96 -10.03 -5.08
CA LYS A 281 -5.84 -9.27 -5.66
C LYS A 281 -5.45 -9.82 -7.04
N GLU A 282 -5.32 -11.13 -7.16
CA GLU A 282 -5.09 -11.82 -8.43
C GLU A 282 -6.25 -11.58 -9.41
N MET A 283 -7.50 -11.79 -8.97
CA MET A 283 -8.71 -11.58 -9.77
C MET A 283 -8.79 -10.15 -10.33
N ALA A 284 -8.58 -9.12 -9.49
CA ALA A 284 -8.66 -7.73 -9.92
C ALA A 284 -7.59 -7.40 -10.97
N LEU A 285 -6.35 -7.81 -10.72
CA LEU A 285 -5.24 -7.55 -11.66
C LEU A 285 -5.45 -8.26 -13.00
N LEU A 286 -5.81 -9.54 -12.98
CA LEU A 286 -6.03 -10.33 -14.20
C LEU A 286 -7.25 -9.84 -14.98
N SER A 287 -8.34 -9.47 -14.30
CA SER A 287 -9.51 -8.86 -14.94
C SER A 287 -9.15 -7.53 -15.62
N SER A 288 -8.39 -6.66 -14.96
CA SER A 288 -7.94 -5.40 -15.55
C SER A 288 -6.96 -5.63 -16.72
N LEU A 289 -6.02 -6.57 -16.60
CA LEU A 289 -5.13 -6.96 -17.70
C LEU A 289 -5.92 -7.50 -18.89
N LYS A 290 -6.99 -8.28 -18.67
CA LYS A 290 -7.87 -8.77 -19.72
C LYS A 290 -8.59 -7.64 -20.45
N GLN A 291 -9.06 -6.63 -19.71
CA GLN A 291 -9.70 -5.45 -20.31
C GLN A 291 -8.73 -4.56 -21.09
N ILE A 292 -7.46 -4.54 -20.69
CA ILE A 292 -6.42 -3.70 -21.31
C ILE A 292 -5.79 -4.38 -22.51
N ALA A 293 -5.34 -5.62 -22.34
CA ALA A 293 -4.52 -6.35 -23.31
C ALA A 293 -5.27 -7.53 -23.95
N GLY A 294 -6.58 -7.69 -23.72
CA GLY A 294 -7.44 -8.58 -24.50
C GLY A 294 -6.90 -10.02 -24.64
N PRO A 295 -6.71 -10.53 -25.86
CA PRO A 295 -6.14 -11.86 -26.11
C PRO A 295 -4.73 -12.08 -25.52
N GLU A 296 -3.88 -11.06 -25.55
CA GLU A 296 -2.47 -11.15 -25.13
C GLU A 296 -2.29 -11.16 -23.61
N SER A 297 -3.33 -10.80 -22.84
CA SER A 297 -3.31 -10.78 -21.37
C SER A 297 -2.76 -12.07 -20.75
N GLY A 298 -3.13 -13.24 -21.28
CA GLY A 298 -2.62 -14.53 -20.82
C GLY A 298 -1.11 -14.66 -20.99
N SER A 299 -0.58 -14.27 -22.16
CA SER A 299 0.85 -14.39 -22.48
C SER A 299 1.75 -13.47 -21.64
N ILE A 300 1.25 -12.31 -21.20
CA ILE A 300 2.05 -11.34 -20.44
C ILE A 300 1.86 -11.45 -18.93
N SER A 301 0.75 -12.03 -18.46
CA SER A 301 0.36 -12.02 -17.04
C SER A 301 1.44 -12.56 -16.10
N GLY A 302 2.07 -13.69 -16.43
CA GLY A 302 3.09 -14.33 -15.60
C GLY A 302 4.34 -13.47 -15.36
N ALA A 303 4.78 -12.73 -16.37
CA ALA A 303 5.91 -11.79 -16.23
C ALA A 303 5.48 -10.45 -15.61
N PHE A 304 4.24 -10.01 -15.88
CA PHE A 304 3.73 -8.71 -15.46
C PHE A 304 3.41 -8.65 -13.96
N MET A 305 2.69 -9.65 -13.42
CA MET A 305 2.18 -9.65 -12.05
C MET A 305 3.26 -9.47 -10.95
N PRO A 306 4.37 -10.23 -10.94
CA PRO A 306 5.37 -10.09 -9.87
C PRO A 306 6.04 -8.72 -9.87
N GLU A 307 6.27 -8.15 -11.05
CA GLU A 307 6.79 -6.78 -11.17
C GLU A 307 5.75 -5.77 -10.71
N PHE A 308 4.49 -5.95 -11.08
CA PHE A 308 3.41 -5.05 -10.67
C PHE A 308 3.26 -4.97 -9.15
N PHE A 309 3.40 -6.09 -8.42
CA PHE A 309 3.38 -6.07 -6.95
C PHE A 309 4.58 -5.34 -6.35
N LYS A 310 5.78 -5.47 -6.94
CA LYS A 310 6.97 -4.69 -6.52
C LYS A 310 6.76 -3.20 -6.78
N LEU A 311 6.14 -2.85 -7.92
CA LEU A 311 5.77 -1.48 -8.28
C LEU A 311 4.84 -0.88 -7.22
N VAL A 312 3.74 -1.57 -6.88
CA VAL A 312 2.77 -1.11 -5.86
C VAL A 312 3.42 -0.90 -4.50
N LEU A 313 4.32 -1.80 -4.08
CA LEU A 313 5.04 -1.63 -2.81
C LEU A 313 6.01 -0.44 -2.82
N GLY A 314 6.51 -0.05 -4.00
CA GLY A 314 7.40 1.10 -4.16
C GLY A 314 6.67 2.44 -4.04
N THR A 315 5.44 2.56 -4.53
CA THR A 315 4.67 3.83 -4.56
C THR A 315 4.30 4.36 -3.17
N LEU A 316 4.27 3.49 -2.15
CA LEU A 316 3.97 3.85 -0.76
C LEU A 316 5.21 3.84 0.15
N SER A 317 6.40 3.98 -0.45
CA SER A 317 7.67 4.00 0.29
C SER A 317 8.30 5.39 0.34
N LEU A 318 9.28 5.58 1.22
CA LEU A 318 10.08 6.81 1.23
C LEU A 318 10.94 6.87 -0.05
N PRO A 319 11.06 8.04 -0.69
CA PRO A 319 11.78 8.21 -1.96
C PRO A 319 13.31 8.17 -1.76
N ILE A 320 13.84 7.05 -1.30
CA ILE A 320 15.25 6.82 -1.00
C ILE A 320 15.77 5.73 -1.94
N ASP A 321 16.53 6.12 -2.97
CA ASP A 321 17.06 5.19 -3.98
C ASP A 321 18.33 4.49 -3.51
N LEU A 322 18.19 3.55 -2.58
CA LEU A 322 19.28 2.70 -2.09
C LEU A 322 19.01 1.21 -2.38
N PRO A 323 20.07 0.40 -2.59
CA PRO A 323 19.93 -1.04 -2.76
C PRO A 323 19.14 -1.68 -1.60
N GLY A 324 18.19 -2.55 -1.94
CA GLY A 324 17.34 -3.26 -0.97
C GLY A 324 16.08 -2.51 -0.51
N THR A 325 15.93 -1.22 -0.83
CA THR A 325 14.72 -0.45 -0.52
C THR A 325 13.54 -0.85 -1.42
N SER A 326 12.31 -0.70 -0.91
CA SER A 326 11.09 -0.90 -1.73
C SER A 326 11.01 0.12 -2.86
N TYR A 327 11.52 1.33 -2.66
CA TYR A 327 11.56 2.38 -3.67
C TYR A 327 12.38 1.98 -4.90
N ARG A 328 13.63 1.55 -4.69
CA ARG A 328 14.52 1.04 -5.76
C ARG A 328 13.90 -0.16 -6.49
N ARG A 329 13.30 -1.10 -5.75
CA ARG A 329 12.60 -2.26 -6.36
C ARG A 329 11.40 -1.83 -7.19
N GLY A 330 10.62 -0.85 -6.73
CA GLY A 330 9.49 -0.31 -7.48
C GLY A 330 9.92 0.32 -8.80
N PHE A 331 11.02 1.07 -8.82
CA PHE A 331 11.60 1.60 -10.06
C PHE A 331 12.08 0.52 -11.02
N GLN A 332 12.76 -0.51 -10.52
CA GLN A 332 13.21 -1.62 -11.35
C GLN A 332 12.01 -2.34 -11.98
N ALA A 333 10.97 -2.58 -11.18
CA ALA A 333 9.73 -3.17 -11.66
C ALA A 333 9.01 -2.30 -12.70
N ARG A 334 8.99 -0.98 -12.50
CA ARG A 334 8.50 -0.03 -13.51
C ARG A 334 9.22 -0.23 -14.84
N LYS A 335 10.56 -0.32 -14.85
CA LYS A 335 11.32 -0.53 -16.10
C LYS A 335 10.90 -1.82 -16.82
N SER A 336 10.72 -2.91 -16.08
CA SER A 336 10.24 -4.18 -16.62
C SER A 336 8.83 -4.07 -17.21
N ILE A 337 7.90 -3.45 -16.48
CA ILE A 337 6.52 -3.24 -16.93
C ILE A 337 6.45 -2.37 -18.18
N VAL A 338 7.19 -1.26 -18.21
CA VAL A 338 7.29 -0.39 -19.39
C VAL A 338 7.83 -1.17 -20.59
N SER A 339 8.84 -2.03 -20.40
CA SER A 339 9.38 -2.87 -21.47
C SER A 339 8.33 -3.83 -22.04
N ILE A 340 7.58 -4.53 -21.16
CA ILE A 340 6.50 -5.45 -21.57
C ILE A 340 5.42 -4.70 -22.36
N LEU A 341 4.98 -3.54 -21.86
CA LEU A 341 3.93 -2.75 -22.52
C LEU A 341 4.41 -2.15 -23.85
N ARG A 342 5.67 -1.70 -23.95
CA ARG A 342 6.24 -1.25 -25.24
C ARG A 342 6.28 -2.36 -26.27
N GLN A 343 6.73 -3.55 -25.89
CA GLN A 343 6.74 -4.71 -26.80
C GLN A 343 5.33 -5.05 -27.28
N LEU A 344 4.33 -4.99 -26.40
CA LEU A 344 2.94 -5.19 -26.77
C LEU A 344 2.43 -4.14 -27.76
N ILE A 345 2.74 -2.86 -27.54
CA ILE A 345 2.37 -1.77 -28.46
C ILE A 345 3.01 -1.99 -29.84
N VAL A 346 4.31 -2.29 -29.90
CA VAL A 346 5.03 -2.55 -31.15
C VAL A 346 4.41 -3.72 -31.90
N LYS A 347 4.24 -4.87 -31.22
CA LYS A 347 3.64 -6.07 -31.80
C LYS A 347 2.26 -5.80 -32.42
N ARG A 348 1.42 -5.01 -31.72
CA ARG A 348 0.07 -4.69 -32.21
C ARG A 348 0.09 -3.79 -33.45
N ARG A 349 0.99 -2.81 -33.50
CA ARG A 349 1.18 -1.97 -34.70
C ARG A 349 1.64 -2.77 -35.91
N GLU A 350 2.49 -3.76 -35.70
CA GLU A 350 2.97 -4.64 -36.79
C GLU A 350 1.88 -5.61 -37.29
N SER A 351 0.91 -5.97 -36.43
CA SER A 351 -0.09 -7.00 -36.76
C SER A 351 -1.25 -6.53 -37.63
N ASN A 352 -1.37 -5.23 -37.96
CA ASN A 352 -2.49 -4.61 -38.72
C ASN A 352 -3.90 -5.01 -38.25
N GLY A 353 -4.04 -5.53 -37.02
CA GLY A 353 -5.30 -5.98 -36.45
C GLY A 353 -6.08 -4.84 -35.80
N SER A 354 -7.41 -4.87 -35.91
CA SER A 354 -8.27 -4.01 -35.10
C SER A 354 -8.40 -4.61 -33.69
N HIS A 355 -8.05 -3.82 -32.67
CA HIS A 355 -8.10 -4.23 -31.28
C HIS A 355 -9.20 -3.44 -30.55
N LEU A 356 -10.20 -4.15 -30.02
CA LEU A 356 -11.37 -3.55 -29.35
C LEU A 356 -11.18 -3.37 -27.83
N ASP A 357 -10.02 -3.72 -27.29
CA ASP A 357 -9.67 -3.55 -25.87
C ASP A 357 -9.18 -2.12 -25.55
N MET A 358 -8.92 -1.83 -24.27
CA MET A 358 -8.56 -0.47 -23.86
C MET A 358 -7.24 0.00 -24.47
N LEU A 359 -6.24 -0.88 -24.60
CA LEU A 359 -4.96 -0.51 -25.22
C LEU A 359 -5.14 -0.23 -26.71
N GLY A 360 -5.88 -1.09 -27.42
CA GLY A 360 -6.23 -0.88 -28.82
C GLY A 360 -6.91 0.46 -29.05
N TYR A 361 -7.84 0.83 -28.17
CA TYR A 361 -8.51 2.12 -28.25
C TYR A 361 -7.57 3.31 -27.97
N LEU A 362 -6.68 3.21 -26.98
CA LEU A 362 -5.69 4.26 -26.71
C LEU A 362 -4.68 4.43 -27.85
N MET A 363 -4.37 3.33 -28.56
CA MET A 363 -3.50 3.34 -29.73
C MET A 363 -4.20 3.83 -31.00
N ASN A 364 -5.53 3.72 -31.08
CA ASN A 364 -6.26 4.07 -32.30
C ASN A 364 -6.23 5.58 -32.55
N THR A 365 -5.75 5.95 -33.73
CA THR A 365 -5.57 7.33 -34.20
C THR A 365 -6.69 7.83 -35.10
N GLU A 366 -7.74 7.03 -35.33
CA GLU A 366 -8.91 7.42 -36.12
C GLU A 366 -9.62 8.66 -35.55
N GLU A 367 -10.35 9.39 -36.40
CA GLU A 367 -11.08 10.63 -36.04
C GLU A 367 -12.04 10.48 -34.86
N SER A 368 -12.52 9.26 -34.59
CA SER A 368 -13.38 8.96 -33.45
C SER A 368 -12.67 9.13 -32.10
N ASN A 369 -11.34 8.96 -32.05
CA ASN A 369 -10.54 9.18 -30.86
C ASN A 369 -9.89 10.58 -30.89
N ARG A 370 -10.58 11.55 -30.26
CA ARG A 370 -10.09 12.93 -30.14
C ARG A 370 -8.84 13.09 -29.27
N TYR A 371 -8.44 12.04 -28.55
CA TYR A 371 -7.28 12.06 -27.66
C TYR A 371 -6.14 11.23 -28.24
N LYS A 372 -5.14 11.92 -28.80
CA LYS A 372 -3.92 11.32 -29.33
C LYS A 372 -2.86 11.36 -28.23
N LEU A 373 -2.52 10.18 -27.73
CA LEU A 373 -1.47 10.01 -26.71
C LEU A 373 -0.21 9.44 -27.37
N SER A 374 0.94 9.92 -26.93
CA SER A 374 2.23 9.28 -27.20
C SER A 374 2.34 7.92 -26.52
N ASP A 375 3.26 7.06 -26.97
CA ASP A 375 3.46 5.74 -26.38
C ASP A 375 3.75 5.80 -24.88
N ASP A 376 4.55 6.78 -24.45
CA ASP A 376 4.87 6.98 -23.03
C ASP A 376 3.64 7.41 -22.22
N GLU A 377 2.78 8.27 -22.78
CA GLU A 377 1.50 8.64 -22.16
C GLU A 377 0.54 7.44 -22.10
N ILE A 378 0.43 6.64 -23.17
CA ILE A 378 -0.38 5.41 -23.18
C ILE A 378 0.07 4.47 -22.08
N ILE A 379 1.38 4.24 -21.96
CA ILE A 379 1.97 3.34 -20.97
C ILE A 379 1.71 3.84 -19.54
N ASP A 380 1.96 5.13 -19.26
CA ASP A 380 1.71 5.73 -17.95
C ASP A 380 0.23 5.62 -17.55
N GLN A 381 -0.67 5.82 -18.50
CA GLN A 381 -2.11 5.69 -18.28
C GLN A 381 -2.54 4.24 -18.06
N VAL A 382 -2.00 3.28 -18.81
CA VAL A 382 -2.23 1.84 -18.59
C VAL A 382 -1.77 1.40 -17.21
N ILE A 383 -0.55 1.78 -16.80
CA ILE A 383 -0.03 1.49 -15.45
C ILE A 383 -0.95 2.08 -14.39
N THR A 384 -1.46 3.29 -14.62
CA THR A 384 -2.32 3.99 -13.66
C THR A 384 -3.72 3.36 -13.55
N ILE A 385 -4.31 2.93 -14.66
CA ILE A 385 -5.58 2.18 -14.66
C ILE A 385 -5.40 0.87 -13.89
N LEU A 386 -4.31 0.13 -14.15
CA LEU A 386 -4.00 -1.12 -13.45
C LEU A 386 -3.78 -0.88 -11.95
N TYR A 387 -2.97 0.11 -11.59
CA TYR A 387 -2.71 0.49 -10.20
C TYR A 387 -3.99 0.82 -9.45
N SER A 388 -4.83 1.67 -10.04
CA SER A 388 -6.08 2.12 -9.44
C SER A 388 -7.12 1.00 -9.35
N GLY A 389 -7.29 0.21 -10.41
CA GLY A 389 -8.25 -0.89 -10.47
C GLY A 389 -7.86 -2.08 -9.58
N TYR A 390 -6.56 -2.35 -9.43
CA TYR A 390 -6.07 -3.46 -8.63
C TYR A 390 -6.40 -3.30 -7.14
N GLU A 391 -5.94 -2.23 -6.49
CA GLU A 391 -6.01 -2.15 -5.03
C GLU A 391 -7.45 -1.89 -4.54
N THR A 392 -8.20 -1.06 -5.28
CA THR A 392 -9.58 -0.70 -4.92
C THR A 392 -10.53 -1.89 -5.09
N VAL A 393 -10.59 -2.49 -6.28
CA VAL A 393 -11.51 -3.59 -6.58
C VAL A 393 -11.19 -4.83 -5.76
N SER A 394 -9.90 -5.16 -5.58
CA SER A 394 -9.51 -6.32 -4.77
C SER A 394 -9.92 -6.17 -3.31
N THR A 395 -9.76 -4.97 -2.73
CA THR A 395 -10.12 -4.74 -1.33
C THR A 395 -11.63 -4.68 -1.14
N THR A 396 -12.37 -3.96 -2.01
CA THR A 396 -13.83 -3.93 -1.96
C THR A 396 -14.41 -5.34 -2.10
N SER A 397 -13.90 -6.15 -3.04
CA SER A 397 -14.35 -7.54 -3.22
C SER A 397 -14.06 -8.42 -2.00
N MET A 398 -12.84 -8.32 -1.45
CA MET A 398 -12.44 -9.06 -0.25
C MET A 398 -13.33 -8.70 0.95
N MET A 399 -13.57 -7.40 1.15
CA MET A 399 -14.38 -6.90 2.25
C MET A 399 -15.85 -7.27 2.07
N ALA A 400 -16.39 -7.19 0.86
CA ALA A 400 -17.75 -7.64 0.56
C ALA A 400 -17.94 -9.12 0.95
N ILE A 401 -17.01 -10.00 0.54
CA ILE A 401 -17.08 -11.43 0.89
C ILE A 401 -16.99 -11.63 2.41
N LYS A 402 -16.07 -10.94 3.07
CA LYS A 402 -15.93 -10.97 4.53
C LYS A 402 -17.21 -10.53 5.24
N TYR A 403 -17.84 -9.43 4.82
CA TYR A 403 -19.05 -8.93 5.47
C TYR A 403 -20.27 -9.80 5.17
N LEU A 404 -20.37 -10.34 3.96
CA LEU A 404 -21.44 -11.29 3.62
C LEU A 404 -21.34 -12.59 4.42
N HIS A 405 -20.12 -13.05 4.69
CA HIS A 405 -19.88 -14.17 5.60
C HIS A 405 -20.40 -13.88 7.02
N ASP A 406 -20.11 -12.70 7.55
CA ASP A 406 -20.54 -12.29 8.90
C ASP A 406 -22.05 -11.98 9.00
N HIS A 407 -22.72 -11.78 7.86
CA HIS A 407 -24.13 -11.37 7.77
C HIS A 407 -24.95 -12.32 6.87
N PRO A 408 -25.21 -13.57 7.31
CA PRO A 408 -25.85 -14.60 6.48
C PRO A 408 -27.25 -14.24 5.98
N LYS A 409 -28.01 -13.41 6.73
CA LYS A 409 -29.31 -12.90 6.27
C LYS A 409 -29.18 -11.99 5.05
N VAL A 410 -28.14 -11.15 5.02
CA VAL A 410 -27.84 -10.27 3.87
C VAL A 410 -27.41 -11.12 2.68
N LEU A 411 -26.57 -12.13 2.90
CA LEU A 411 -26.17 -13.08 1.86
C LEU A 411 -27.38 -13.82 1.27
N GLN A 412 -28.33 -14.22 2.11
CA GLN A 412 -29.54 -14.90 1.66
C GLN A 412 -30.40 -14.01 0.74
N HIS A 413 -30.64 -12.76 1.13
CA HIS A 413 -31.36 -11.80 0.28
C HIS A 413 -30.64 -11.51 -1.05
N LEU A 414 -29.30 -11.44 -1.04
CA LEU A 414 -28.54 -11.32 -2.30
C LEU A 414 -28.70 -12.55 -3.20
N ARG A 415 -28.70 -13.75 -2.61
CA ARG A 415 -28.95 -14.98 -3.37
C ARG A 415 -30.33 -14.96 -4.00
N GLU A 416 -31.36 -14.56 -3.26
CA GLU A 416 -32.72 -14.43 -3.78
C GLU A 416 -32.79 -13.45 -4.95
N GLU A 417 -32.18 -12.26 -4.83
CA GLU A 417 -32.08 -11.28 -5.92
C GLU A 417 -31.39 -11.86 -7.17
N HIS A 418 -30.21 -12.46 -7.02
CA HIS A 418 -29.44 -12.97 -8.14
C HIS A 418 -30.02 -14.25 -8.76
N LEU A 419 -30.64 -15.14 -7.96
CA LEU A 419 -31.34 -16.32 -8.48
C LEU A 419 -32.58 -15.92 -9.28
N ALA A 420 -33.31 -14.89 -8.84
CA ALA A 420 -34.45 -14.36 -9.61
C ALA A 420 -34.01 -13.73 -10.95
N ILE A 421 -32.84 -13.08 -11.00
CA ILE A 421 -32.24 -12.61 -12.25
C ILE A 421 -31.84 -13.79 -13.13
N ARG A 422 -31.15 -14.78 -12.55
CA ARG A 422 -30.64 -15.95 -13.28
C ARG A 422 -31.76 -16.81 -13.86
N ALA A 423 -32.88 -16.96 -13.16
CA ALA A 423 -34.03 -17.75 -13.61
C ALA A 423 -34.64 -17.24 -14.94
N ARG A 424 -34.38 -15.99 -15.32
CA ARG A 424 -34.84 -15.39 -16.59
C ARG A 424 -33.86 -15.60 -17.75
N LYS A 425 -32.75 -16.32 -17.54
CA LYS A 425 -31.63 -16.44 -18.48
C LYS A 425 -31.19 -17.88 -18.69
N LYS A 426 -30.66 -18.20 -19.87
CA LYS A 426 -30.01 -19.50 -20.13
C LYS A 426 -28.65 -19.56 -19.43
N LEU A 427 -28.14 -20.78 -19.23
CA LEU A 427 -26.89 -21.05 -18.50
C LEU A 427 -25.66 -20.32 -19.07
N GLU A 428 -25.63 -20.05 -20.37
CA GLU A 428 -24.51 -19.35 -21.02
C GLU A 428 -24.77 -17.87 -21.27
N ASP A 429 -26.01 -17.39 -21.05
CA ASP A 429 -26.34 -16.00 -21.34
C ASP A 429 -25.56 -15.07 -20.38
N PRO A 430 -24.85 -14.06 -20.94
CA PRO A 430 -24.12 -13.11 -20.13
C PRO A 430 -25.07 -12.16 -19.39
N LEU A 431 -24.54 -11.51 -18.36
CA LEU A 431 -25.22 -10.39 -17.72
C LEU A 431 -25.28 -9.19 -18.68
N ASP A 432 -26.42 -8.50 -18.70
CA ASP A 432 -26.60 -7.27 -19.46
C ASP A 432 -26.86 -6.05 -18.55
N MET A 433 -27.03 -4.89 -19.18
CA MET A 433 -27.24 -3.64 -18.46
C MET A 433 -28.57 -3.59 -17.71
N ASP A 434 -29.60 -4.32 -18.15
CA ASP A 434 -30.91 -4.32 -17.49
C ASP A 434 -30.89 -5.25 -16.27
N ASP A 435 -30.13 -6.36 -16.33
CA ASP A 435 -29.81 -7.15 -15.15
C ASP A 435 -29.14 -6.30 -14.06
N LEU A 436 -28.07 -5.58 -14.39
CA LEU A 436 -27.35 -4.72 -13.44
C LEU A 436 -28.24 -3.63 -12.84
N LYS A 437 -29.18 -3.07 -13.61
CA LYS A 437 -30.14 -2.08 -13.10
C LYS A 437 -31.11 -2.71 -12.09
N SER A 438 -31.46 -3.98 -12.28
CA SER A 438 -32.37 -4.72 -11.39
C SER A 438 -31.74 -5.12 -10.05
N MET A 439 -30.41 -5.14 -9.95
CA MET A 439 -29.64 -5.47 -8.73
C MET A 439 -29.67 -4.34 -7.67
N ARG A 440 -30.86 -4.02 -7.16
CA ARG A 440 -31.08 -2.91 -6.21
C ARG A 440 -30.45 -3.22 -4.84
N PHE A 441 -30.63 -4.44 -4.34
CA PHE A 441 -30.10 -4.86 -3.05
C PHE A 441 -28.57 -5.00 -3.11
N THR A 442 -28.03 -5.57 -4.19
CA THR A 442 -26.57 -5.58 -4.45
C THR A 442 -25.96 -4.19 -4.39
N ARG A 443 -26.63 -3.18 -4.96
CA ARG A 443 -26.16 -1.79 -4.91
C ARG A 443 -26.11 -1.25 -3.48
N ALA A 444 -27.15 -1.51 -2.68
CA ALA A 444 -27.18 -1.12 -1.27
C ALA A 444 -26.08 -1.82 -0.45
N VAL A 445 -25.85 -3.12 -0.68
CA VAL A 445 -24.77 -3.87 -0.03
C VAL A 445 -23.39 -3.32 -0.40
N ARG A 446 -23.17 -2.98 -1.68
CA ARG A 446 -21.92 -2.35 -2.13
C ARG A 446 -21.71 -1.01 -1.43
N GLU A 447 -22.71 -0.13 -1.42
CA GLU A 447 -22.63 1.19 -0.79
C GLU A 447 -22.38 1.10 0.72
N ALA A 448 -23.02 0.15 1.40
CA ALA A 448 -22.76 -0.15 2.80
C ALA A 448 -21.32 -0.65 3.00
N SER A 449 -20.88 -1.62 2.19
CA SER A 449 -19.52 -2.18 2.27
C SER A 449 -18.46 -1.09 2.08
N ASP A 450 -18.63 -0.22 1.08
CA ASP A 450 -17.77 0.93 0.84
C ASP A 450 -17.75 1.85 2.07
N SER A 451 -18.93 2.23 2.60
CA SER A 451 -19.02 3.05 3.81
C SER A 451 -18.30 2.42 5.02
N TYR A 452 -18.43 1.10 5.22
CA TYR A 452 -17.74 0.38 6.28
C TYR A 452 -16.23 0.33 6.09
N ILE A 453 -15.75 0.15 4.85
CA ILE A 453 -14.33 0.27 4.51
C ILE A 453 -13.85 1.66 4.88
N PHE A 454 -14.60 2.70 4.52
CA PHE A 454 -14.26 4.10 4.81
C PHE A 454 -14.41 4.52 6.29
N HIS A 455 -15.14 3.77 7.12
CA HIS A 455 -15.30 4.06 8.55
C HIS A 455 -14.34 3.30 9.46
N LYS A 456 -13.92 2.09 9.06
CA LYS A 456 -12.99 1.25 9.84
C LYS A 456 -11.54 1.45 9.45
N VAL A 457 -11.27 1.80 8.20
CA VAL A 457 -10.00 2.42 7.80
C VAL A 457 -10.02 3.90 8.22
#